data_AF-A0A1Z4MTD8-F1
#
_entry.id   AF-A0A1Z4MTD8-F1
#
_cell.length_a   1.000
_cell.length_b   1.000
_cell.length_c   1.000
_cell.angle_alpha   90.00
_cell.angle_beta   90.00
_cell.angle_gamma   90.00
#
_symmetry.space_group_name_H-M   'P 1'
#
loop_
_entity.id
_entity.type
_entity.pdbx_description
1 polymer ?
#
loop_
_entity_poly.entity_id
_entity_poly.type
_entity_poly.pdbx_seq_one_letter_code
_entity_poly.pdbx_strand_id
1 'polypeptide(L)' 'MKAHRIEATLTEDGTLLIKDLPFQAGEAVEIIILESHTHSQKANPYPLRGKEPYRYDDPFETAVPLEDWEVLQ' A
#
# COMPACT_ATOMS: atom_id res chain seq x y z
N MET A 1 18.16 -8.74 -1.73
CA MET A 1 18.31 -7.68 -2.74
C MET A 1 17.84 -6.37 -2.11
N LYS A 2 18.65 -5.30 -2.12
CA LYS A 2 18.22 -3.97 -1.65
C LYS A 2 17.77 -3.17 -2.87
N ALA A 3 16.53 -2.70 -2.89
CA ALA A 3 15.96 -1.96 -4.01
C ALA A 3 15.73 -0.50 -3.62
N HIS A 4 16.18 0.43 -4.45
CA HIS A 4 15.86 1.84 -4.35
C HIS A 4 14.78 2.16 -5.39
N ARG A 5 13.62 2.67 -4.93
CA ARG A 5 12.53 3.08 -5.82
C ARG A 5 12.64 4.57 -6.13
N ILE A 6 12.68 4.90 -7.41
CA ILE A 6 12.60 6.27 -7.93
C ILE A 6 11.37 6.31 -8.83
N GLU A 7 10.47 7.27 -8.60
CA GLU A 7 9.31 7.52 -9.45
C GLU A 7 9.59 8.74 -10.30
N ALA A 8 9.41 8.61 -11.62
CA ALA A 8 9.59 9.70 -12.57
C ALA A 8 8.52 9.61 -13.66
N THR A 9 8.02 10.76 -14.09
CA THR A 9 7.11 10.85 -15.24
C THR A 9 7.94 11.03 -16.50
N LEU A 10 7.69 10.19 -17.49
CA LEU A 10 8.37 10.28 -18.78
C LEU A 10 7.89 11.52 -19.55
N THR A 11 8.83 12.29 -20.09
CA THR A 11 8.57 13.41 -20.99
C THR A 11 8.30 12.93 -22.41
N GLU A 12 7.77 13.81 -23.29
CA GLU A 12 7.36 13.45 -24.66
C GLU A 12 8.50 12.89 -25.53
N ASP A 13 9.75 13.21 -25.19
CA ASP A 13 10.97 12.74 -25.85
C ASP A 13 11.36 11.31 -25.44
N GLY A 14 10.63 10.67 -24.51
CA GLY A 14 10.85 9.29 -24.11
C GLY A 14 12.16 9.04 -23.37
N THR A 15 12.85 10.10 -22.92
CA THR A 15 14.16 10.00 -22.26
C THR A 15 14.01 10.12 -20.74
N LEU A 16 14.63 9.19 -20.00
CA LEU A 16 14.68 9.25 -18.54
C LEU A 16 16.13 9.50 -18.07
N LEU A 17 16.36 10.64 -17.43
CA LEU A 17 17.65 11.00 -16.85
C LEU A 17 17.61 10.87 -15.32
N ILE A 18 18.28 9.85 -14.79
CA ILE A 18 18.40 9.61 -13.34
C ILE A 18 19.76 10.13 -12.87
N LYS A 19 19.75 11.03 -11.87
CA LYS A 19 20.96 11.62 -11.28
C LYS A 19 21.07 11.24 -9.80
N ASP A 20 22.28 11.38 -9.25
CA ASP A 20 22.56 11.24 -7.81
C ASP A 20 22.07 9.91 -7.21
N LEU A 21 22.30 8.81 -7.94
CA LEU A 21 22.00 7.47 -7.45
C LEU A 21 22.78 7.16 -6.16
N PRO A 22 22.16 6.51 -5.16
CA PRO A 22 22.80 6.21 -3.88
C PRO A 22 23.75 4.99 -3.94
N PHE A 23 24.54 4.91 -5.01
CA PHE A 23 25.51 3.84 -5.26
C PHE A 23 26.92 4.43 -5.42
N GLN A 24 27.93 3.61 -5.12
CA GLN A 24 29.33 4.01 -5.24
C GLN A 24 29.89 3.65 -6.63
N ALA A 25 30.97 4.33 -7.03
CA ALA A 25 31.65 4.03 -8.28
C ALA A 25 32.18 2.58 -8.28
N GLY A 26 31.87 1.84 -9.35
CA GLY A 26 32.27 0.44 -9.50
C GLY A 26 31.24 -0.57 -8.99
N GLU A 27 30.15 -0.14 -8.36
CA GLU A 27 29.06 -1.05 -8.01
C GLU A 27 28.25 -1.45 -9.25
N ALA A 28 27.96 -2.74 -9.38
CA ALA A 28 27.05 -3.24 -10.40
C ALA A 28 25.61 -2.95 -9.97
N VAL A 29 24.85 -2.27 -10.84
CA VAL A 29 23.46 -1.90 -10.60
C VAL A 29 22.55 -2.49 -11.68
N GLU A 30 21.38 -2.95 -11.28
CA GLU A 30 20.32 -3.42 -12.17
C GLU A 30 19.15 -2.43 -12.13
N ILE A 31 18.64 -2.04 -13.29
CA ILE A 31 17.49 -1.12 -13.42
C ILE A 31 16.30 -1.90 -13.95
N ILE A 32 15.19 -1.84 -13.22
CA ILE A 32 13.91 -2.42 -13.63
C ILE A 32 12.93 -1.26 -13.83
N ILE A 33 12.42 -1.12 -15.06
CA ILE A 33 11.42 -0.11 -15.42
C ILE A 33 10.05 -0.78 -15.41
N LEU A 34 9.13 -0.24 -14.60
CA LEU A 34 7.74 -0.70 -14.53
C LEU A 34 6.83 0.44 -14.95
N GLU A 35 5.78 0.14 -15.71
CA GLU A 35 4.72 1.11 -15.96
C GLU A 35 4.07 1.46 -14.61
N SER A 36 4.11 2.75 -14.25
CA SER A 36 3.36 3.21 -13.08
C SER A 36 1.90 3.34 -13.49
N HIS A 37 1.12 2.29 -13.28
CA HIS A 37 -0.31 2.52 -13.08
C HIS A 37 -0.39 3.37 -11.81
N THR A 38 -0.82 4.64 -11.93
CA THR A 38 -1.37 5.32 -10.78
C THR A 38 -2.45 4.38 -10.29
N HIS A 39 -2.17 3.60 -9.24
CA HIS A 39 -3.22 2.95 -8.49
C HIS A 39 -4.03 4.14 -8.04
N SER A 40 -5.14 4.39 -8.73
CA SER A 40 -5.96 5.54 -8.48
C SER A 40 -6.16 5.53 -6.97
N GLN A 41 -5.66 6.56 -6.28
CA GLN A 41 -5.82 6.71 -4.84
C GLN A 41 -7.29 7.05 -4.53
N LYS A 42 -8.21 6.31 -5.15
CA LYS A 42 -9.64 6.31 -4.93
C LYS A 42 -10.06 5.16 -4.03
N ALA A 43 -9.13 4.36 -3.50
CA ALA A 43 -9.39 3.74 -2.22
C ALA A 43 -9.29 4.85 -1.18
N ASN A 44 -10.45 5.37 -0.74
CA ASN A 44 -10.51 6.29 0.39
C ASN A 44 -9.65 5.71 1.52
N PRO A 45 -8.54 6.38 1.93
CA PRO A 45 -7.64 5.83 2.94
C PRO A 45 -8.32 5.67 4.30
N TYR A 46 -9.50 6.29 4.48
CA TYR A 46 -10.30 6.20 5.69
C TYR A 46 -11.76 5.88 5.34
N PRO A 47 -12.07 4.63 4.92
CA PRO A 47 -13.42 4.24 4.49
C PRO A 47 -14.46 4.38 5.62
N LEU A 48 -14.00 4.38 6.87
CA LEU A 48 -14.82 4.51 8.08
C LEU A 48 -14.87 5.94 8.65
N ARG A 49 -14.12 6.90 8.08
CA ARG A 49 -14.16 8.31 8.54
C ARG A 49 -15.49 8.95 8.16
N GLY A 50 -16.17 9.53 9.14
CA GLY A 50 -17.54 10.05 9.02
C GLY A 50 -18.67 9.00 8.99
N LYS A 51 -18.37 7.70 9.16
CA LYS A 51 -19.36 6.63 9.27
C LYS A 51 -19.71 6.36 10.73
N GLU A 52 -20.91 6.72 11.13
CA GLU A 52 -21.53 6.29 12.39
C GLU A 52 -22.26 4.96 12.20
N PRO A 53 -22.38 4.11 13.24
CA PRO A 53 -22.01 4.36 14.63
C PRO A 53 -20.53 4.08 14.95
N TYR A 54 -19.94 4.95 15.77
CA TYR A 54 -18.62 4.73 16.38
C TYR A 54 -18.68 4.07 17.76
N ARG A 55 -19.89 3.81 18.24
CA ARG A 55 -20.14 3.31 19.57
C ARG A 55 -20.54 1.85 19.50
N TYR A 56 -19.74 1.02 20.14
CA TYR A 56 -20.12 -0.33 20.52
C TYR A 56 -20.67 -0.22 21.93
N ASP A 57 -21.95 -0.57 22.10
CA ASP A 57 -22.61 -0.48 23.41
C ASP A 57 -22.06 -1.53 24.38
N ASP A 58 -21.61 -2.68 23.88
CA ASP A 58 -20.82 -3.66 24.61
C ASP A 58 -19.64 -4.17 23.74
N PRO A 59 -18.45 -3.54 23.80
CA PRO A 59 -17.33 -3.88 22.93
C PRO A 59 -16.69 -5.24 23.25
N PHE A 60 -17.07 -5.87 24.36
CA PHE A 60 -16.54 -7.17 24.79
C PHE A 60 -17.57 -8.29 24.65
N GLU A 61 -18.77 -7.98 24.12
CA GLU A 61 -19.73 -9.01 23.79
C GLU A 61 -19.18 -9.92 22.67
N THR A 62 -19.58 -11.18 22.73
CA THR A 62 -19.21 -12.12 21.69
C THR A 62 -19.86 -11.71 20.37
N ALA A 63 -19.08 -11.69 19.28
CA ALA A 63 -19.58 -11.37 17.95
C ALA A 63 -20.69 -12.32 17.44
N VAL A 64 -20.80 -13.51 18.04
CA VAL A 64 -21.81 -14.52 17.73
C VAL A 64 -22.46 -15.05 19.02
N PRO A 65 -23.75 -15.41 19.00
CA PRO A 65 -24.43 -16.09 20.10
C PRO A 65 -23.66 -17.34 20.58
N LEU A 66 -23.77 -17.66 21.88
CA LEU A 66 -23.07 -18.82 22.47
C LEU A 66 -23.44 -20.15 21.78
N GLU A 67 -24.68 -20.26 21.32
CA GLU A 67 -25.22 -21.40 20.57
C GLU A 67 -24.54 -21.65 19.20
N ASP A 68 -23.89 -20.63 18.64
CA ASP A 68 -23.18 -20.71 17.37
C ASP A 68 -21.69 -21.10 17.54
N TRP A 69 -21.24 -21.41 18.77
CA TRP A 69 -19.87 -21.84 19.01
C TRP A 69 -19.69 -23.32 18.66
N GLU A 70 -18.86 -23.59 17.64
CA GLU A 70 -18.54 -24.95 17.18
C GLU A 70 -17.98 -25.86 18.29
N VAL A 71 -17.30 -25.28 19.30
CA VAL A 71 -16.71 -26.03 20.42
C VAL A 71 -17.72 -26.53 21.46
N LEU A 72 -18.97 -26.06 21.39
CA LEU A 72 -20.06 -26.45 22.29
C LEU A 72 -21.04 -27.45 21.65
N GLN A 73 -20.79 -27.84 20.39
CA GLN A 73 -21.52 -28.88 19.64
C GLN A 73 -20.89 -30.26 19.86
#